data_AF-N8WYM7-F1
#
_entry.id   AF-N8WYM7-F1
#
_cell.length_a   1.000
_cell.length_b   1.000
_cell.length_c   1.000
_cell.angle_alpha   90.00
_cell.angle_beta   90.00
_cell.angle_gamma   90.00
#
_symmetry.space_group_name_H-M   'P 1'
#
loop_
_entity.id
_entity.type
_entity.pdbx_description
1 polymer ?
#
loop_
_entity_poly.entity_id
_entity_poly.type
_entity_poly.pdbx_seq_one_letter_code
_entity_poly.pdbx_strand_id
1 'polypeptide(L)'
;MNFNENTENLAQDRPLSVTDDMVKDLIAGIQYVLLPNKRSTLCIITLVNGHEVHGISSETKSFEYDQQTGRITAYKAALPEIHKAASILLAEKTHQEQLKRDNVARGEQLFFIHHKGGAYKLLNIAKDKDTLEEIAVYQSLLDGAIYTRPASEFYAKFKCAVDMPGEDYERLLLQEEYNELMARYKRLEIQLGRGQPEYISDNQWWLLKRQLAPMREYHEVLSGRMIDMDQTRQRNN
;
A
#
# COMPACT_ATOMS: atom_id res chain seq x y z
N MET A 1 -5.89 -12.47 -54.68
CA MET A 1 -4.78 -11.67 -54.14
C MET A 1 -5.33 -11.00 -52.88
N ASN A 2 -5.11 -11.61 -51.71
CA ASN A 2 -3.93 -11.38 -50.83
C ASN A 2 -4.14 -10.07 -50.03
N PHE A 3 -4.08 -10.00 -48.70
CA PHE A 3 -3.67 -10.93 -47.63
C PHE A 3 -4.41 -10.55 -46.33
N ASN A 4 -4.65 -11.54 -45.47
CA ASN A 4 -4.87 -11.39 -44.03
C ASN A 4 -3.75 -10.56 -43.39
N GLU A 5 -4.05 -9.81 -42.33
CA GLU A 5 -3.26 -9.72 -41.08
C GLU A 5 -3.83 -8.60 -40.18
N ASN A 6 -4.82 -8.94 -39.35
CA ASN A 6 -5.23 -8.14 -38.18
C ASN A 6 -5.24 -9.06 -36.95
N THR A 7 -4.12 -9.74 -36.72
CA THR A 7 -3.88 -10.60 -35.55
C THR A 7 -2.49 -10.36 -35.00
N GLU A 8 -2.14 -9.12 -34.68
CA GLU A 8 -0.93 -8.82 -33.93
C GLU A 8 -1.17 -7.68 -32.93
N ASN A 9 -1.67 -8.06 -31.76
CA ASN A 9 -1.16 -7.64 -30.44
C ASN A 9 -2.09 -8.12 -29.32
N LEU A 10 -2.36 -9.43 -29.30
CA LEU A 10 -2.47 -10.11 -28.01
C LEU A 10 -1.04 -10.24 -27.51
N ALA A 11 -0.53 -9.19 -26.87
CA ALA A 11 0.63 -9.33 -26.00
C ALA A 11 0.30 -10.50 -25.09
N GLN A 12 1.01 -11.61 -25.30
CA GLN A 12 0.75 -12.87 -24.63
C GLN A 12 0.62 -12.61 -23.14
N ASP A 13 -0.62 -12.71 -22.66
CA ASP A 13 -1.01 -12.74 -21.27
C ASP A 13 -0.43 -14.03 -20.70
N ARG A 14 0.89 -14.03 -20.47
CA ARG A 14 1.51 -15.14 -19.76
C ARG A 14 0.89 -15.11 -18.38
N PRO A 15 0.23 -16.20 -17.94
CA PRO A 15 -0.27 -16.24 -16.58
C PRO A 15 0.89 -15.90 -15.65
N LEU A 16 0.69 -14.87 -14.84
CA LEU A 16 1.62 -14.46 -13.80
C LEU A 16 2.01 -15.72 -13.02
N SER A 17 3.25 -16.15 -13.20
CA SER A 17 3.79 -17.35 -12.58
C SER A 17 4.57 -16.95 -11.34
N VAL A 18 4.47 -17.77 -10.31
CA VAL A 18 5.23 -17.57 -9.08
C VAL A 18 6.71 -17.67 -9.42
N THR A 19 7.47 -16.60 -9.13
CA THR A 19 8.93 -16.60 -9.26
C THR A 19 9.59 -17.11 -7.99
N ASP A 20 10.82 -17.61 -8.12
CA ASP A 20 11.60 -18.06 -6.96
C ASP A 20 11.86 -16.94 -5.96
N ASP A 21 11.95 -15.69 -6.43
CA ASP A 21 12.16 -14.55 -5.55
C ASP A 21 10.91 -14.25 -4.71
N MET A 22 9.70 -14.41 -5.27
CA MET A 22 8.46 -14.32 -4.48
C MET A 22 8.41 -15.38 -3.38
N VAL A 23 8.90 -16.59 -3.65
CA VAL A 23 8.97 -17.67 -2.66
C VAL A 23 9.96 -17.32 -1.55
N LYS A 24 11.12 -16.75 -1.89
CA LYS A 24 12.12 -16.30 -0.90
C LYS A 24 11.58 -15.16 -0.03
N ASP A 25 10.87 -14.21 -0.62
CA ASP A 25 10.30 -13.06 0.10
C ASP A 25 9.24 -13.48 1.14
N LEU A 26 8.64 -14.66 0.99
CA LEU A 26 7.71 -15.22 1.98
C LEU A 26 8.41 -15.87 3.17
N ILE A 27 9.71 -16.19 3.08
CA ILE A 27 10.45 -16.91 4.12
C ILE A 27 11.08 -15.93 5.11
N ALA A 28 10.66 -16.01 6.38
CA ALA A 28 11.23 -15.24 7.47
C ALA A 28 12.40 -15.97 8.16
N GLY A 29 12.36 -17.31 8.21
CA GLY A 29 13.40 -18.10 8.87
C GLY A 29 13.37 -19.58 8.46
N ILE A 30 14.51 -20.24 8.61
CA ILE A 30 14.67 -21.67 8.33
C ILE A 30 15.42 -22.32 9.49
N GLN A 31 14.85 -23.39 10.03
CA GLN A 31 15.47 -24.21 11.06
C GLN A 31 15.53 -25.67 10.62
N TYR A 32 16.62 -26.34 10.98
CA TYR A 32 16.80 -27.77 10.73
C TYR A 32 16.96 -28.53 12.03
N VAL A 33 16.18 -29.61 12.18
CA VAL A 33 16.25 -30.51 13.32
C VAL A 33 16.60 -31.91 12.82
N LEU A 34 17.71 -32.47 13.32
CA LEU A 34 18.02 -33.87 13.14
C LEU A 34 17.14 -34.69 14.07
N LEU A 35 16.33 -35.60 13.53
CA LEU A 35 15.44 -36.43 14.34
C LEU A 35 16.23 -37.50 15.12
N PRO A 36 15.69 -38.02 16.25
CA PRO A 36 16.39 -38.99 17.10
C PRO A 36 16.87 -40.26 16.38
N ASN A 37 16.26 -40.59 15.24
CA ASN A 37 16.65 -41.73 14.41
C ASN A 37 17.99 -41.55 13.68
N LYS A 38 18.59 -40.34 13.71
CA LYS A 38 19.84 -39.95 13.04
C LYS A 38 19.86 -40.20 11.52
N ARG A 39 18.68 -40.33 10.90
CA ARG A 39 18.50 -40.63 9.47
C ARG A 39 17.51 -39.70 8.78
N SER A 40 16.81 -38.88 9.57
CA SER A 40 15.78 -37.99 9.07
C SER A 40 16.06 -36.56 9.52
N THR A 41 15.88 -35.63 8.59
CA THR A 41 16.03 -34.20 8.85
C THR A 41 14.67 -33.55 8.68
N LEU A 42 14.21 -32.85 9.71
CA LEU A 42 13.06 -31.97 9.64
C LEU A 42 13.55 -30.56 9.30
N CYS A 43 12.98 -29.97 8.25
CA CYS A 43 13.12 -28.58 7.89
C CYS A 43 11.85 -27.85 8.30
N ILE A 44 11.99 -26.84 9.15
CA ILE A 44 10.91 -25.95 9.58
C ILE A 44 11.17 -24.59 8.93
N ILE A 45 10.27 -24.15 8.07
CA ILE A 45 10.35 -22.86 7.40
C ILE A 45 9.27 -21.97 7.98
N THR A 46 9.67 -20.88 8.65
CA THR A 46 8.75 -19.88 9.18
C THR A 46 8.50 -18.82 8.11
N LEU A 47 7.24 -18.59 7.76
CA LEU A 47 6.83 -17.56 6.81
C LEU A 47 6.72 -16.19 7.49
N VAL A 48 6.69 -15.11 6.70
CA VAL A 48 6.56 -13.72 7.18
C VAL A 48 5.30 -13.45 8.02
N ASN A 49 4.25 -14.25 7.86
CA ASN A 49 3.02 -14.17 8.66
C ASN A 49 3.06 -15.04 9.94
N GLY A 50 4.19 -15.71 10.21
CA GLY A 50 4.36 -16.60 11.36
C GLY A 50 3.86 -18.04 11.16
N HIS A 51 3.31 -18.39 9.98
CA HIS A 51 2.94 -19.77 9.67
C HIS A 51 4.18 -20.63 9.41
N GLU A 52 4.16 -21.89 9.84
CA GLU A 52 5.27 -22.82 9.65
C GLU A 52 4.96 -23.86 8.56
N VAL A 53 5.91 -24.07 7.67
CA VAL A 53 5.86 -25.09 6.61
C VAL A 53 6.95 -26.11 6.87
N HIS A 54 6.59 -27.39 6.79
CA HIS A 54 7.48 -28.49 7.18
C HIS A 54 7.85 -29.35 5.99
N GLY A 55 9.14 -29.63 5.86
CA GLY A 55 9.67 -30.61 4.92
C GLY A 55 10.48 -31.66 5.66
N ILE A 56 10.30 -32.93 5.28
CA ILE A 56 11.01 -34.04 5.92
C ILE A 56 11.82 -34.76 4.85
N SER A 57 13.10 -35.00 5.14
CA SER A 57 13.90 -35.99 4.44
C SER A 57 14.09 -37.21 5.34
N SER A 58 14.12 -38.39 4.73
CA SER A 58 14.43 -39.65 5.42
C SER A 58 15.25 -40.53 4.49
N GLU A 59 16.38 -41.02 4.98
CA GLU A 59 17.21 -41.97 4.25
C GLU A 59 16.98 -43.40 4.73
N THR A 60 16.98 -44.33 3.78
CA THR A 60 16.75 -45.77 4.04
C THR A 60 17.97 -46.46 4.67
N LYS A 61 19.19 -45.90 4.56
CA LYS A 61 20.44 -46.51 5.05
C LYS A 61 21.26 -45.49 5.88
N SER A 62 21.54 -45.76 7.17
CA SER A 62 22.25 -44.76 8.01
C SER A 62 23.71 -44.51 7.66
N PHE A 63 24.40 -45.44 7.00
CA PHE A 63 25.83 -45.26 6.73
C PHE A 63 26.09 -44.31 5.55
N GLU A 64 25.05 -43.97 4.79
CA GLU A 64 25.08 -43.03 3.66
C GLU A 64 24.56 -41.64 4.07
N TYR A 65 24.10 -41.47 5.32
CA TYR A 65 23.49 -40.22 5.77
C TYR A 65 24.52 -39.09 5.81
N ASP A 66 24.33 -38.16 4.88
CA ASP A 66 24.98 -36.87 4.85
C ASP A 66 23.99 -35.80 5.33
N GLN A 67 24.35 -35.13 6.43
CA GLN A 67 23.53 -34.09 7.03
C GLN A 67 23.24 -32.95 6.04
N GLN A 68 24.19 -32.64 5.15
CA GLN A 68 24.01 -31.58 4.16
C GLN A 68 22.98 -31.98 3.10
N THR A 69 23.08 -33.19 2.56
CA THR A 69 22.08 -33.79 1.64
C THR A 69 20.70 -33.90 2.29
N GLY A 70 20.64 -34.30 3.58
CA GLY A 70 19.41 -34.35 4.36
C GLY A 70 18.72 -32.98 4.47
N ARG A 71 19.47 -31.91 4.73
CA ARG A 71 18.94 -30.53 4.80
C ARG A 71 18.43 -30.05 3.45
N ILE A 72 19.19 -30.25 2.37
CA ILE A 72 18.80 -29.84 1.01
C ILE A 72 17.50 -30.56 0.61
N THR A 73 17.41 -31.86 0.86
CA THR A 73 16.24 -32.67 0.51
C THR A 73 15.01 -32.27 1.33
N ALA A 74 15.18 -32.04 2.63
CA ALA A 74 14.09 -31.60 3.50
C ALA A 74 13.57 -30.21 3.10
N TYR A 75 14.47 -29.28 2.75
CA TYR A 75 14.09 -27.98 2.21
C TYR A 75 13.31 -28.09 0.90
N LYS A 76 13.80 -28.88 -0.05
CA LYS A 76 13.12 -29.13 -1.33
C LYS A 76 11.73 -29.76 -1.14
N ALA A 77 11.55 -30.58 -0.11
CA ALA A 77 10.25 -31.18 0.21
C ALA A 77 9.23 -30.16 0.74
N ALA A 78 9.68 -29.07 1.37
CA ALA A 78 8.82 -27.99 1.86
C ALA A 78 8.41 -26.99 0.75
N LEU A 79 9.23 -26.84 -0.29
CA LEU A 79 9.02 -25.86 -1.36
C LEU A 79 7.64 -25.94 -2.05
N PRO A 80 7.09 -27.12 -2.41
CA PRO A 80 5.79 -27.20 -3.09
C PRO A 80 4.65 -26.53 -2.31
N GLU A 81 4.66 -26.61 -0.98
CA GLU A 81 3.65 -25.99 -0.14
C GLU A 81 3.79 -24.46 -0.11
N ILE A 82 5.02 -23.95 -0.07
CA ILE A 82 5.29 -22.51 -0.15
C ILE A 82 4.92 -21.98 -1.54
N HIS A 83 5.26 -22.69 -2.61
CA HIS A 83 4.86 -22.33 -3.98
C HIS A 83 3.33 -22.26 -4.13
N LYS A 84 2.60 -23.20 -3.50
CA LYS A 84 1.14 -23.18 -3.48
C LYS A 84 0.59 -21.96 -2.72
N ALA A 85 1.19 -21.59 -1.59
CA ALA A 85 0.80 -20.38 -0.88
C ALA A 85 1.06 -19.11 -1.71
N ALA A 86 2.25 -19.03 -2.33
CA ALA A 86 2.63 -17.91 -3.19
C ALA A 86 1.70 -17.77 -4.42
N SER A 87 1.27 -18.89 -5.02
CA SER A 87 0.38 -18.84 -6.19
C SER A 87 -1.00 -18.33 -5.84
N ILE A 88 -1.53 -18.69 -4.67
CA ILE A 88 -2.79 -18.17 -4.16
C ILE A 88 -2.68 -16.65 -3.91
N LEU A 89 -1.60 -16.19 -3.27
CA LEU A 89 -1.38 -14.76 -3.01
C LEU A 89 -1.26 -13.94 -4.29
N LEU A 90 -0.59 -14.50 -5.31
CA LEU A 90 -0.47 -13.87 -6.62
C LEU A 90 -1.82 -13.79 -7.34
N ALA A 91 -2.60 -14.87 -7.30
CA ALA A 91 -3.95 -14.89 -7.87
C ALA A 91 -4.86 -13.86 -7.19
N GLU A 92 -4.83 -13.78 -5.87
CA GLU A 92 -5.60 -12.80 -5.10
C GLU A 92 -5.20 -11.36 -5.45
N LYS A 93 -3.90 -11.07 -5.48
CA LYS A 93 -3.40 -9.75 -5.87
C LYS A 93 -3.90 -9.36 -7.27
N THR A 94 -3.80 -10.29 -8.21
CA THR A 94 -4.24 -10.08 -9.60
C THR A 94 -5.75 -9.84 -9.67
N HIS A 95 -6.54 -10.60 -8.91
CA HIS A 95 -7.98 -10.42 -8.82
C HIS A 95 -8.36 -9.04 -8.25
N GLN A 96 -7.70 -8.62 -7.17
CA GLN A 96 -7.94 -7.30 -6.55
C GLN A 96 -7.56 -6.14 -7.48
N GLU A 97 -6.47 -6.27 -8.24
CA GLU A 97 -6.08 -5.29 -9.26
C GLU A 97 -7.11 -5.22 -10.40
N GLN A 98 -7.64 -6.37 -10.84
CA GLN A 98 -8.68 -6.43 -11.86
C GLN A 98 -9.99 -5.79 -11.37
N LEU A 99 -10.44 -6.10 -10.14
CA LEU A 99 -11.63 -5.47 -9.55
C LEU A 99 -11.51 -3.94 -9.53
N LYS A 100 -10.34 -3.41 -9.14
CA LYS A 100 -10.10 -1.96 -9.17
C LYS A 100 -10.21 -1.38 -10.57
N ARG A 101 -9.66 -2.06 -11.59
CA ARG A 101 -9.78 -1.63 -12.99
C ARG A 101 -11.23 -1.66 -13.47
N ASP A 102 -11.96 -2.71 -13.15
CA ASP A 102 -13.37 -2.87 -13.52
C ASP A 102 -14.24 -1.81 -12.85
N ASN A 103 -13.96 -1.44 -11.60
CA ASN A 103 -14.66 -0.34 -10.91
C ASN A 103 -14.42 1.00 -11.61
N VAL A 104 -13.17 1.31 -11.97
CA VAL A 104 -12.83 2.53 -12.73
C VAL A 104 -13.53 2.52 -14.10
N ALA A 105 -13.52 1.39 -14.81
CA ALA A 105 -14.16 1.25 -16.13
C ALA A 105 -15.69 1.40 -16.06
N ARG A 106 -16.30 0.96 -14.95
CA ARG A 106 -17.74 1.18 -14.66
C ARG A 106 -18.07 2.61 -14.23
N GLY A 107 -17.07 3.48 -14.13
CA GLY A 107 -17.25 4.87 -13.70
C GLY A 107 -17.45 5.04 -12.20
N GLU A 108 -17.21 3.99 -11.41
CA GLU A 108 -17.22 4.07 -9.95
C GLU A 108 -16.03 4.91 -9.49
N GLN A 109 -16.29 5.90 -8.63
CA GLN A 109 -15.25 6.81 -8.17
C GLN A 109 -14.43 6.14 -7.08
N LEU A 110 -13.18 5.78 -7.39
CA LEU A 110 -12.26 5.24 -6.40
C LEU A 110 -11.48 6.37 -5.72
N PHE A 111 -11.58 6.40 -4.40
CA PHE A 111 -10.87 7.37 -3.56
C PHE A 111 -9.70 6.71 -2.85
N PHE A 112 -8.67 7.52 -2.60
CA PHE A 112 -7.40 7.08 -2.05
C PHE A 112 -6.90 8.10 -1.03
N ILE A 113 -6.35 7.60 0.08
CA ILE A 113 -5.71 8.43 1.09
C ILE A 113 -4.22 8.13 1.08
N HIS A 114 -3.40 9.16 0.99
CA HIS A 114 -1.95 9.04 1.03
C HIS A 114 -1.47 8.88 2.49
N HIS A 115 -0.43 8.07 2.71
CA HIS A 115 0.09 7.81 4.07
C HIS A 115 0.59 9.05 4.83
N LYS A 116 0.91 10.15 4.14
CA LYS A 116 1.28 11.45 4.75
C LYS A 116 0.09 12.40 4.94
N GLY A 117 -1.12 11.91 4.71
CA GLY A 117 -2.29 12.75 4.49
C GLY A 117 -2.41 13.19 3.03
N GLY A 118 -3.60 13.64 2.68
CA GLY A 118 -4.07 14.01 1.35
C GLY A 118 -5.04 12.97 0.80
N ALA A 119 -6.24 13.44 0.44
CA ALA A 119 -7.25 12.66 -0.25
C ALA A 119 -7.20 12.88 -1.77
N TYR A 120 -7.29 11.79 -2.50
CA TYR A 120 -7.16 11.76 -3.95
C TYR A 120 -8.23 10.90 -4.59
N LYS A 121 -8.70 11.32 -5.75
CA LYS A 121 -9.60 10.54 -6.59
C LYS A 121 -8.82 9.94 -7.74
N LEU A 122 -8.86 8.62 -7.89
CA LEU A 122 -8.30 7.97 -9.06
C LEU A 122 -9.22 8.27 -10.26
N LEU A 123 -8.65 8.87 -11.29
CA LEU A 123 -9.37 9.19 -12.51
C LEU A 123 -9.25 8.04 -13.51
N ASN A 124 -8.06 7.51 -13.70
CA ASN A 124 -7.79 6.44 -14.65
C ASN A 124 -6.49 5.70 -14.36
N ILE A 125 -6.35 4.48 -14.90
CA ILE A 125 -5.08 3.78 -15.06
C ILE A 125 -4.73 3.82 -16.55
N ALA A 126 -3.68 4.56 -16.89
CA ALA A 126 -3.15 4.66 -18.24
C ALA A 126 -1.92 3.75 -18.39
N LYS A 127 -1.47 3.57 -19.64
CA LYS A 127 -0.20 2.89 -19.95
C LYS A 127 0.75 3.90 -20.57
N ASP A 128 1.95 4.03 -20.00
CA ASP A 128 2.99 4.88 -20.54
C ASP A 128 3.48 4.32 -21.88
N LYS A 129 3.62 5.18 -22.89
CA LYS A 129 3.95 4.73 -24.25
C LYS A 129 5.40 4.26 -24.37
N ASP A 130 6.30 4.89 -23.62
CA ASP A 130 7.74 4.70 -23.79
C ASP A 130 8.25 3.57 -22.90
N THR A 131 7.75 3.50 -21.66
CA THR A 131 8.14 2.50 -20.67
C THR A 131 7.21 1.29 -20.62
N LEU A 132 6.01 1.39 -21.22
CA LEU A 132 4.94 0.38 -21.14
C LEU A 132 4.45 0.09 -19.72
N GLU A 133 4.84 0.91 -18.74
CA GLU A 133 4.39 0.79 -17.36
C GLU A 133 2.97 1.34 -17.19
N GLU A 134 2.25 0.78 -16.22
CA GLU A 134 0.94 1.32 -15.84
C GLU A 134 1.12 2.57 -14.97
N ILE A 135 0.39 3.63 -15.31
CA ILE A 135 0.42 4.93 -14.66
C ILE A 135 -0.95 5.22 -14.07
N ALA A 136 -1.01 5.43 -12.77
CA ALA A 136 -2.17 5.98 -12.09
C ALA A 136 -2.28 7.49 -12.38
N VAL A 137 -3.42 7.91 -12.93
CA VAL A 137 -3.80 9.31 -13.12
C VAL A 137 -4.84 9.65 -12.06
N TYR A 138 -4.51 10.58 -11.17
CA TYR A 138 -5.33 10.88 -10.00
C TYR A 138 -5.39 12.37 -9.73
N GLN A 139 -6.49 12.81 -9.13
CA GLN A 139 -6.75 14.21 -8.80
C GLN A 139 -6.69 14.41 -7.29
N SER A 140 -5.97 15.43 -6.85
CA SER A 140 -6.04 15.91 -5.47
C SER A 140 -7.38 16.56 -5.21
N LEU A 141 -7.99 16.20 -4.09
CA LEU A 141 -9.31 16.68 -3.72
C LEU A 141 -9.27 18.03 -3.00
N LEU A 142 -8.08 18.47 -2.58
CA LEU A 142 -7.87 19.76 -1.92
C LEU A 142 -7.81 20.91 -2.94
N ASP A 143 -6.96 20.78 -3.95
CA ASP A 143 -6.64 21.85 -4.91
C ASP A 143 -7.11 21.52 -6.34
N GLY A 144 -7.65 20.32 -6.57
CA GLY A 144 -8.10 19.86 -7.89
C GLY A 144 -6.95 19.52 -8.85
N ALA A 145 -5.69 19.59 -8.42
CA ALA A 145 -4.54 19.33 -9.27
C ALA A 145 -4.45 17.86 -9.68
N ILE A 146 -4.06 17.60 -10.93
CA ILE A 146 -3.94 16.25 -11.49
C ILE A 146 -2.47 15.82 -11.44
N TYR A 147 -2.26 14.60 -10.98
CA TYR A 147 -0.95 13.98 -10.81
C TYR A 147 -0.91 12.64 -11.53
N THR A 148 0.30 12.22 -11.87
CA THR A 148 0.58 10.91 -12.43
C THR A 148 1.66 10.22 -11.60
N ARG A 149 1.59 8.89 -11.51
CA ARG A 149 2.59 8.06 -10.82
C ARG A 149 2.52 6.62 -11.34
N PRO A 150 3.63 5.86 -11.41
CA PRO A 150 3.56 4.42 -11.65
C PRO A 150 2.56 3.75 -10.71
N ALA A 151 1.69 2.91 -11.26
CA ALA A 151 0.58 2.31 -10.53
C ALA A 151 1.08 1.46 -9.35
N SER A 152 2.19 0.76 -9.52
CA SER A 152 2.89 0.01 -8.47
C SER A 152 3.24 0.90 -7.28
N GLU A 153 3.85 2.07 -7.53
CA GLU A 153 4.18 3.05 -6.49
C GLU A 153 2.96 3.73 -5.88
N PHE A 154 1.93 3.96 -6.68
CA PHE A 154 0.68 4.53 -6.21
C PHE A 154 0.00 3.58 -5.22
N TYR A 155 -0.25 2.33 -5.58
CA TYR A 155 -0.91 1.39 -4.67
C TYR A 155 -0.06 1.04 -3.44
N ALA A 156 1.26 1.17 -3.49
CA ALA A 156 2.13 1.00 -2.32
C ALA A 156 1.99 2.15 -1.29
N LYS A 157 1.75 3.38 -1.74
CA LYS A 157 1.76 4.59 -0.89
C LYS A 157 0.38 5.08 -0.49
N PHE A 158 -0.66 4.61 -1.16
CA PHE A 158 -2.04 5.07 -1.00
C PHE A 158 -2.93 3.90 -0.58
N LYS A 159 -3.80 4.14 0.40
CA LYS A 159 -4.81 3.18 0.82
C LYS A 159 -6.10 3.46 0.05
N CYS A 160 -6.63 2.42 -0.58
CA CYS A 160 -7.90 2.51 -1.29
C CYS A 160 -9.05 2.63 -0.29
N ALA A 161 -9.84 3.67 -0.41
CA ALA A 161 -11.09 3.86 0.30
C ALA A 161 -12.23 3.39 -0.61
N VAL A 162 -12.38 2.07 -0.74
CA VAL A 162 -13.36 1.47 -1.67
C VAL A 162 -14.81 1.67 -1.18
N ASP A 163 -15.03 1.86 0.13
CA ASP A 163 -16.37 1.83 0.73
C ASP A 163 -16.65 2.99 1.71
N MET A 164 -16.39 4.25 1.33
CA MET A 164 -16.91 5.37 2.12
C MET A 164 -18.12 6.00 1.43
N PRO A 165 -19.36 5.78 1.95
CA PRO A 165 -20.52 6.51 1.45
C PRO A 165 -20.29 8.02 1.64
N GLY A 166 -20.76 8.83 0.69
CA GLY A 166 -20.32 10.22 0.50
C GLY A 166 -20.28 11.15 1.73
N GLU A 167 -20.99 10.83 2.82
CA GLU A 167 -20.95 11.58 4.08
C GLU A 167 -19.67 11.33 4.92
N ASP A 168 -19.07 10.14 4.86
CA ASP A 168 -17.82 9.84 5.60
C ASP A 168 -16.59 10.49 4.91
N TYR A 169 -16.72 10.81 3.62
CA TYR A 169 -15.67 11.45 2.83
C TYR A 169 -15.50 12.94 3.15
N GLU A 170 -16.59 13.72 3.23
CA GLU A 170 -16.52 15.13 3.63
C GLU A 170 -15.93 15.28 5.02
N ARG A 171 -16.25 14.35 5.91
CA ARG A 171 -15.71 14.30 7.27
C ARG A 171 -14.21 14.05 7.24
N LEU A 172 -13.75 13.14 6.39
CA LEU A 172 -12.34 12.80 6.29
C LEU A 172 -11.51 13.94 5.69
N LEU A 173 -12.03 14.63 4.66
CA LEU A 173 -11.43 15.87 4.15
C LEU A 173 -11.34 16.94 5.24
N LEU A 174 -12.45 17.16 5.95
CA LEU A 174 -12.52 18.17 7.00
C LEU A 174 -11.57 17.84 8.15
N GLN A 175 -11.42 16.56 8.49
CA GLN A 175 -10.47 16.07 9.48
C GLN A 175 -9.01 16.27 9.02
N GLU A 176 -8.71 16.05 7.75
CA GLU A 176 -7.37 16.30 7.19
C GLU A 176 -7.02 17.78 7.18
N GLU A 177 -7.96 18.62 6.72
CA GLU A 177 -7.80 20.07 6.72
C GLU A 177 -7.58 20.59 8.14
N TYR A 178 -8.36 20.08 9.10
CA TYR A 178 -8.18 20.36 10.53
C TYR A 178 -6.77 19.96 11.01
N ASN A 179 -6.32 18.75 10.67
CA ASN A 179 -5.02 18.25 11.08
C ASN A 179 -3.88 19.08 10.49
N GLU A 180 -3.97 19.48 9.22
CA GLU A 180 -2.96 20.29 8.55
C GLU A 180 -2.90 21.70 9.15
N LEU A 181 -4.06 22.33 9.38
CA LEU A 181 -4.15 23.62 10.05
C LEU A 181 -3.48 23.56 11.44
N MET A 182 -3.79 22.53 12.23
CA MET A 182 -3.22 22.35 13.56
C MET A 182 -1.71 22.11 13.53
N ALA A 183 -1.21 21.35 12.56
CA ALA A 183 0.22 21.16 12.37
C ALA A 183 0.93 22.46 12.01
N ARG A 184 0.34 23.28 11.12
CA ARG A 184 0.87 24.61 10.76
C ARG A 184 0.83 25.56 11.97
N TYR A 185 -0.29 25.59 12.70
CA TYR A 185 -0.48 26.42 13.89
C TYR A 185 0.58 26.10 14.95
N LYS A 186 0.74 24.82 15.30
CA LYS A 186 1.71 24.37 16.31
C LYS A 186 3.15 24.70 15.93
N ARG A 187 3.52 24.54 14.65
CA ARG A 187 4.84 24.94 14.16
C ARG A 187 5.07 26.45 14.34
N LEU A 188 4.09 27.26 13.98
CA LEU A 188 4.17 28.72 14.11
C LEU A 188 4.23 29.15 15.58
N GLU A 189 3.42 28.56 16.45
CA GLU A 189 3.41 28.82 17.90
C GLU A 189 4.77 28.50 18.55
N ILE A 190 5.36 27.34 18.22
CA ILE A 190 6.70 26.97 18.68
C ILE A 190 7.74 27.98 18.18
N GLN A 191 7.64 28.40 16.91
CA GLN A 191 8.58 29.37 16.33
C GLN A 191 8.48 30.73 17.01
N LEU A 192 7.26 31.21 17.28
CA LEU A 192 7.02 32.47 17.98
C LEU A 192 7.47 32.42 19.46
N GLY A 193 7.31 31.27 20.11
CA GLY A 193 7.76 31.05 21.50
C GLY A 193 9.28 31.08 21.69
N ARG A 194 10.07 30.85 20.62
CA ARG A 194 11.54 30.92 20.66
C ARG A 194 12.09 32.36 20.59
N GLY A 195 11.22 33.36 20.38
CA GLY A 195 11.63 34.75 20.20
C GLY A 195 11.98 35.10 18.74
N GLN A 196 12.12 36.40 18.47
CA GLN A 196 12.39 36.92 17.13
C GLN A 196 13.85 36.64 16.72
N PRO A 197 14.10 35.95 15.59
CA PRO A 197 15.44 35.78 15.07
C PRO A 197 16.01 37.10 14.51
N GLU A 198 17.34 37.29 14.59
CA GLU A 198 18.03 38.51 14.10
C GLU A 198 17.82 38.79 12.61
N TYR A 199 17.59 37.75 11.80
CA TYR A 199 17.40 37.88 10.35
C TYR A 199 15.95 38.25 9.95
N ILE A 200 15.02 38.36 10.91
CA ILE A 200 13.62 38.72 10.66
C ILE A 200 13.36 40.15 11.15
N SER A 201 12.91 41.02 10.27
CA SER A 201 12.53 42.40 10.64
C SER A 201 11.27 42.44 11.50
N ASP A 202 11.10 43.53 12.27
CA ASP A 202 9.93 43.71 13.15
C ASP A 202 8.60 43.63 12.39
N ASN A 203 8.56 44.15 11.16
CA ASN A 203 7.37 44.07 10.30
C ASN A 203 7.04 42.63 9.91
N GLN A 204 8.05 41.83 9.53
CA GLN A 204 7.87 40.42 9.21
C GLN A 204 7.47 39.61 10.45
N TRP A 205 8.07 39.92 11.60
CA TRP A 205 7.74 39.28 12.86
C TRP A 205 6.31 39.59 13.33
N TRP A 206 5.88 40.84 13.18
CA TRP A 206 4.50 41.26 13.42
C TRP A 206 3.51 40.54 12.51
N LEU A 207 3.82 40.41 11.21
CA LEU A 207 2.98 39.66 10.27
C LEU A 207 2.83 38.19 10.67
N LEU A 208 3.92 37.53 11.08
CA LEU A 208 3.88 36.14 11.57
C LEU A 208 3.02 36.00 12.83
N LYS A 209 3.14 36.92 13.79
CA LYS A 209 2.26 36.94 14.97
C LYS A 209 0.80 37.13 14.58
N ARG A 210 0.54 38.02 13.61
CA ARG A 210 -0.82 38.31 13.13
C ARG A 210 -1.45 37.11 12.42
N GLN A 211 -0.67 36.21 11.83
CA GLN A 211 -1.18 34.98 11.20
C GLN A 211 -1.81 33.99 12.19
N LEU A 212 -1.50 34.06 13.49
CA LEU A 212 -2.12 33.17 14.49
C LEU A 212 -3.63 33.40 14.64
N ALA A 213 -4.08 34.65 14.58
CA ALA A 213 -5.48 35.01 14.75
C ALA A 213 -6.40 34.36 13.70
N PRO A 214 -6.18 34.55 12.38
CA PRO A 214 -7.02 33.92 11.37
C PRO A 214 -6.90 32.38 11.38
N MET A 215 -5.75 31.82 11.78
CA MET A 215 -5.63 30.36 11.93
C MET A 215 -6.48 29.82 13.08
N ARG A 216 -6.61 30.56 14.19
CA ARG A 216 -7.50 30.20 15.30
C ARG A 216 -8.97 30.34 14.90
N GLU A 217 -9.32 31.44 14.25
CA GLU A 217 -10.69 31.63 13.72
C GLU A 217 -11.06 30.51 12.74
N TYR A 218 -10.12 30.12 11.87
CA TYR A 218 -10.36 29.02 10.94
C TYR A 218 -10.48 27.66 11.66
N HIS A 219 -9.72 27.45 12.74
CA HIS A 219 -9.83 26.26 13.59
C HIS A 219 -11.23 26.15 14.21
N GLU A 220 -11.78 27.25 14.71
CA GLU A 220 -13.14 27.30 15.25
C GLU A 220 -14.18 26.92 14.19
N VAL A 221 -14.06 27.46 12.97
CA VAL A 221 -14.94 27.13 11.84
C VAL A 221 -14.87 25.64 11.49
N LEU A 222 -13.67 25.07 11.37
CA LEU A 222 -13.52 23.65 11.05
C LEU A 222 -14.09 22.75 12.15
N SER A 223 -13.86 23.11 13.42
CA SER A 223 -14.40 22.36 14.56
C SER A 223 -15.93 22.38 14.61
N GLY A 224 -16.54 23.54 14.32
CA GLY A 224 -18.00 23.68 14.24
C GLY A 224 -18.59 22.80 13.14
N ARG A 225 -17.99 22.83 11.94
CA ARG A 225 -18.40 21.98 10.81
C ARG A 225 -18.32 20.49 11.15
N MET A 226 -17.30 20.05 11.88
CA MET A 226 -17.17 18.65 12.30
C MET A 226 -18.30 18.25 13.27
N ILE A 227 -18.62 19.12 14.22
CA ILE A 227 -19.71 18.90 15.19
C ILE A 227 -21.06 18.84 14.46
N ASP A 228 -21.31 19.76 13.53
CA ASP A 228 -22.56 19.81 12.76
C ASP A 228 -22.75 18.55 11.91
N MET A 229 -21.68 18.04 11.30
CA MET A 229 -21.70 16.77 10.58
C MET A 229 -22.04 15.59 11.51
N ASP A 230 -21.41 15.51 12.67
CA ASP A 230 -21.66 14.44 13.64
C ASP A 230 -23.11 14.49 14.18
N GLN A 231 -23.66 15.69 14.40
CA GLN A 231 -25.06 15.87 14.81
C GLN A 231 -26.05 15.51 13.70
N THR A 232 -25.74 15.85 12.44
CA THR A 232 -26.59 15.51 11.28
C THR A 232 -26.68 14.00 11.11
N ARG A 233 -25.56 13.29 11.30
CA ARG A 233 -25.53 11.82 11.25
C ARG A 233 -26.33 11.15 12.37
N GLN A 234 -26.30 11.71 13.59
CA GLN A 234 -27.11 11.21 14.71
C GLN A 234 -28.62 11.41 14.50
N ARG A 235 -29.03 12.34 13.63
CA ARG A 235 -30.45 12.57 13.29
C ARG A 235 -30.94 11.69 12.14
N ASN A 236 -30.03 11.23 11.27
CA ASN A 236 -30.36 10.45 10.08
C ASN A 236 -30.25 8.92 10.30
N ASN A 237 -29.73 8.48 11.44
CA ASN A 237 -29.71 7.08 11.91
C ASN A 237 -30.77 6.85 12.99
#